data_AF-A0A1E4LEG9-F1
#
_entry.id   AF-A0A1E4LEG9-F1
#
_cell.length_a   1.000
_cell.length_b   1.000
_cell.length_c   1.000
_cell.angle_alpha   90.00
_cell.angle_beta   90.00
_cell.angle_gamma   90.00
#
_symmetry.space_group_name_H-M   'P 1'
#
loop_
_entity.id
_entity.type
_entity.pdbx_description
1 polymer ?
#
loop_
_entity_poly.entity_id
_entity_poly.type
_entity_poly.pdbx_seq_one_letter_code
_entity_poly.pdbx_strand_id
1 'polypeptide(L)'
;MTVINPKGEGGAVTGFGAPLADAASKDALGAPMERGAYVIASKDRKTVLEMLVMSKEEAGFDPEPFLRSQLAQELDRELLNRIRATWLIAQLTFKSHDPMVYPAVDFLLEFSTRLADLTDGVVADPISRRYLLPPQVRQPIRADEKIDARDVVGISHRAKPDGIHLFTLGMQKFAMPEFELSGLEITDLGLGEALLLSLCQTSLMGRKSDSGDRVGAAGFEFEIREGGFDRGLWEGIPVFELLPPPTKTAGECLRAWQAALKNA
;
A
#
# COMPACT_ATOMS: atom_id res chain seq x y z
N MET A 1 11.27 28.90 -14.84
CA MET A 1 10.26 28.30 -15.74
C MET A 1 10.84 27.00 -16.24
N THR A 2 10.62 25.92 -15.48
CA THR A 2 11.29 24.63 -15.72
C THR A 2 10.29 23.76 -16.45
N VAL A 3 10.50 23.59 -17.75
CA VAL A 3 9.70 22.71 -18.61
C VAL A 3 9.77 21.29 -18.02
N ILE A 4 8.60 20.69 -17.76
CA ILE A 4 8.45 19.27 -17.45
C ILE A 4 9.08 18.51 -18.62
N ASN A 5 10.27 17.95 -18.40
CA ASN A 5 11.08 17.39 -19.48
C ASN A 5 10.47 16.07 -19.94
N PRO A 6 9.81 16.01 -21.11
CA PRO A 6 9.08 14.83 -21.56
C PRO A 6 10.01 13.66 -21.92
N LYS A 7 11.33 13.89 -21.88
CA LYS A 7 12.38 12.88 -22.09
C LYS A 7 12.84 12.19 -20.79
N GLY A 8 12.38 12.64 -19.61
CA GLY A 8 12.79 12.02 -18.34
C GLY A 8 14.21 12.36 -17.87
N GLU A 9 14.87 13.37 -18.46
CA GLU A 9 16.24 13.73 -18.06
C GLU A 9 16.24 14.56 -16.76
N GLY A 10 17.12 14.22 -15.82
CA GLY A 10 17.35 14.99 -14.59
C GLY A 10 16.44 14.66 -13.39
N GLY A 11 15.89 13.43 -13.31
CA GLY A 11 15.01 13.02 -12.20
C GLY A 11 13.51 13.26 -12.46
N ALA A 12 13.14 13.55 -13.71
CA ALA A 12 11.75 13.49 -14.14
C ALA A 12 11.31 12.02 -14.30
N VAL A 13 10.18 11.63 -13.69
CA VAL A 13 9.59 10.29 -13.88
C VAL A 13 9.29 10.12 -15.37
N THR A 14 9.73 9.01 -15.94
CA THR A 14 9.66 8.77 -17.38
C THR A 14 8.25 8.31 -17.77
N GLY A 15 7.40 9.24 -18.21
CA GLY A 15 6.08 8.96 -18.76
C GLY A 15 5.44 10.23 -19.33
N PHE A 16 4.69 10.11 -20.44
CA PHE A 16 4.00 11.25 -21.04
C PHE A 16 2.65 11.43 -20.35
N GLY A 17 2.49 12.48 -19.54
CA GLY A 17 1.17 12.97 -19.15
C GLY A 17 0.57 13.76 -20.31
N ALA A 18 -0.42 13.20 -21.01
CA ALA A 18 -1.09 13.88 -22.12
C ALA A 18 -2.56 14.16 -21.75
N PRO A 19 -3.07 15.39 -21.95
CA PRO A 19 -4.50 15.67 -21.81
C PRO A 19 -5.32 14.84 -22.80
N LEU A 20 -6.46 14.31 -22.35
CA LEU A 20 -7.36 13.49 -23.18
C LEU A 20 -8.41 14.30 -23.99
N ALA A 21 -8.39 15.63 -23.95
CA ALA A 21 -9.36 16.44 -24.68
C ALA A 21 -9.15 16.37 -26.20
N ASP A 22 -10.24 16.31 -26.98
CA ASP A 22 -10.23 16.18 -28.45
C ASP A 22 -9.43 17.29 -29.20
N ALA A 23 -9.12 18.41 -28.52
CA ALA A 23 -8.36 19.54 -29.06
C ALA A 23 -6.92 19.67 -28.49
N ALA A 24 -6.43 18.68 -27.74
CA ALA A 24 -5.11 18.77 -27.10
C ALA A 24 -3.96 18.72 -28.12
N SER A 25 -3.17 19.80 -28.20
CA SER A 25 -1.96 19.88 -29.02
C SER A 25 -0.70 19.52 -28.21
N LYS A 26 0.44 19.30 -28.90
CA LYS A 26 1.73 19.08 -28.22
C LYS A 26 2.17 20.25 -27.33
N ASP A 27 1.70 21.47 -27.62
CA ASP A 27 2.03 22.65 -26.83
C ASP A 27 1.40 22.59 -25.42
N ALA A 28 0.30 21.85 -25.25
CA ALA A 28 -0.33 21.64 -23.95
C ALA A 28 0.54 20.83 -22.97
N LEU A 29 1.56 20.10 -23.46
CA LEU A 29 2.49 19.35 -22.61
C LEU A 29 3.39 20.24 -21.74
N GLY A 30 3.56 21.51 -22.11
CA GLY A 30 4.33 22.50 -21.35
C GLY A 30 3.49 23.35 -20.39
N ALA A 31 2.17 23.22 -20.44
CA ALA A 31 1.26 23.99 -19.60
C ALA A 31 1.11 23.36 -18.20
N PRO A 32 0.80 24.15 -17.16
CA PRO A 32 0.39 23.61 -15.87
C PRO A 32 -0.77 22.62 -16.02
N MET A 33 -0.79 21.61 -15.16
CA MET A 33 -1.87 20.64 -15.13
C MET A 33 -3.16 21.30 -14.64
N GLU A 34 -4.22 21.16 -15.42
CA GLU A 34 -5.56 21.65 -15.07
C GLU A 34 -6.47 20.49 -14.65
N ARG A 35 -7.64 20.83 -14.13
CA ARG A 35 -8.71 19.87 -13.88
C ARG A 35 -9.07 19.11 -15.17
N GLY A 36 -9.15 17.79 -15.12
CA GLY A 36 -9.46 16.97 -16.29
C GLY A 36 -8.84 15.57 -16.26
N ALA A 37 -9.02 14.83 -17.35
CA ALA A 37 -8.48 13.49 -17.51
C ALA A 37 -7.18 13.49 -18.31
N TYR A 38 -6.21 12.71 -17.83
CA TYR A 38 -4.88 12.56 -18.42
C TYR A 38 -4.53 11.09 -18.56
N VAL A 39 -3.72 10.78 -19.56
CA VAL A 39 -3.07 9.46 -19.68
C VAL A 39 -1.59 9.60 -19.38
N ILE A 40 -1.07 8.65 -18.60
CA ILE A 40 0.34 8.53 -18.26
C ILE A 40 0.78 7.11 -18.64
N ALA A 41 1.73 6.99 -19.56
CA ALA A 41 2.23 5.69 -20.02
C ALA A 41 3.70 5.47 -19.65
N SER A 42 4.05 4.24 -19.29
CA SER A 42 5.44 3.80 -19.14
C SER A 42 6.18 3.94 -20.48
N LYS A 43 7.52 3.99 -20.44
CA LYS A 43 8.36 4.15 -21.64
C LYS A 43 8.10 3.08 -22.71
N ASP A 44 7.92 1.85 -22.28
CA ASP A 44 7.60 0.70 -23.13
C ASP A 44 6.10 0.58 -23.47
N ARG A 45 5.27 1.49 -22.93
CA ARG A 45 3.81 1.56 -23.09
C ARG A 45 3.04 0.34 -22.62
N LYS A 46 3.67 -0.54 -21.83
CA LYS A 46 3.00 -1.71 -21.26
C LYS A 46 2.10 -1.34 -20.08
N THR A 47 2.46 -0.30 -19.36
CA THR A 47 1.65 0.24 -18.26
C THR A 47 1.07 1.59 -18.66
N VAL A 48 -0.24 1.73 -18.50
CA VAL A 48 -1.00 2.95 -18.79
C VAL A 48 -1.89 3.27 -17.60
N LEU A 49 -1.67 4.45 -17.02
CA LEU A 49 -2.50 5.02 -15.99
C LEU A 49 -3.42 6.08 -16.61
N GLU A 50 -4.67 6.08 -16.20
CA GLU A 50 -5.53 7.25 -16.28
C GLU A 50 -5.42 8.03 -14.97
N MET A 51 -5.26 9.33 -15.09
CA MET A 51 -5.30 10.26 -13.96
C MET A 51 -6.45 11.23 -14.16
N LEU A 52 -7.36 11.27 -13.19
CA LEU A 52 -8.44 12.23 -13.15
C LEU A 52 -8.14 13.28 -12.07
N VAL A 53 -7.98 14.52 -12.51
CA VAL A 53 -7.76 15.68 -11.63
C VAL A 53 -9.09 16.39 -11.40
N MET A 54 -9.52 16.49 -10.15
CA MET A 54 -10.80 17.07 -9.75
C MET A 54 -10.65 17.92 -8.48
N SER A 55 -11.65 18.75 -8.16
CA SER A 55 -11.67 19.43 -6.85
C SER A 55 -11.98 18.44 -5.73
N LYS A 56 -11.62 18.79 -4.50
CA LYS A 56 -11.96 17.94 -3.34
C LYS A 56 -13.47 17.76 -3.17
N GLU A 57 -14.28 18.77 -3.48
CA GLU A 57 -15.75 18.70 -3.38
C GLU A 57 -16.31 17.69 -4.37
N GLU A 58 -15.76 17.65 -5.58
CA GLU A 58 -16.18 16.73 -6.64
C GLU A 58 -15.79 15.29 -6.33
N ALA A 59 -14.65 15.11 -5.67
CA ALA A 59 -14.24 13.83 -5.13
C ALA A 59 -15.03 13.39 -3.90
N GLY A 60 -15.89 14.27 -3.34
CA GLY A 60 -16.55 14.03 -2.05
C GLY A 60 -15.57 13.92 -0.89
N PHE A 61 -14.38 14.52 -1.02
CA PHE A 61 -13.32 14.44 -0.02
C PHE A 61 -13.50 15.50 1.06
N ASP A 62 -13.86 15.03 2.25
CA ASP A 62 -13.81 15.79 3.48
C ASP A 62 -12.70 15.23 4.39
N PRO A 63 -11.62 15.99 4.67
CA PRO A 63 -10.56 15.54 5.54
C PRO A 63 -10.97 15.51 7.02
N GLU A 64 -12.01 16.24 7.45
CA GLU A 64 -12.34 16.43 8.87
C GLU A 64 -12.64 15.12 9.63
N PRO A 65 -13.46 14.18 9.11
CA PRO A 65 -13.69 12.91 9.77
C PRO A 65 -12.41 12.10 9.97
N PHE A 66 -11.52 12.10 8.97
CA PHE A 66 -10.24 11.42 9.06
C PHE A 66 -9.34 12.07 10.09
N LEU A 67 -9.20 13.40 10.07
CA LEU A 67 -8.35 14.16 11.00
C LEU A 67 -8.78 14.00 12.48
N ARG A 68 -10.03 13.60 12.73
CA ARG A 68 -10.55 13.30 14.08
C ARG A 68 -10.47 11.83 14.47
N SER A 69 -10.14 10.95 13.51
CA SER A 69 -10.03 9.52 13.75
C SER A 69 -8.81 9.17 14.60
N GLN A 70 -8.83 8.00 15.22
CA GLN A 70 -7.68 7.48 15.96
C GLN A 70 -6.45 7.30 15.06
N LEU A 71 -6.64 6.92 13.80
CA LEU A 71 -5.56 6.78 12.81
C LEU A 71 -4.79 8.08 12.60
N ALA A 72 -5.46 9.24 12.64
CA ALA A 72 -4.79 10.52 12.46
C ALA A 72 -3.91 10.94 13.65
N GLN A 73 -4.13 10.37 14.84
CA GLN A 73 -3.38 10.74 16.06
C GLN A 73 -1.92 10.27 16.02
N GLU A 74 -1.63 9.24 15.24
CA GLU A 74 -0.31 8.62 15.13
C GLU A 74 0.50 9.18 13.94
N LEU A 75 -0.08 10.10 13.15
CA LEU A 75 0.55 10.61 11.94
C LEU A 75 1.35 11.89 12.17
N ASP A 76 2.31 12.10 11.27
CA ASP A 76 3.15 13.29 11.26
C ASP A 76 2.34 14.58 11.02
N ARG A 77 2.75 15.66 11.69
CA ARG A 77 2.05 16.96 11.61
C ARG A 77 2.07 17.56 10.21
N GLU A 78 3.16 17.41 9.48
CA GLU A 78 3.26 17.87 8.10
C GLU A 78 2.25 17.16 7.22
N LEU A 79 2.15 15.83 7.33
CA LEU A 79 1.19 15.01 6.62
C LEU A 79 -0.25 15.49 6.90
N LEU A 80 -0.60 15.67 8.17
CA LEU A 80 -1.95 16.14 8.56
C LEU A 80 -2.26 17.54 7.99
N ASN A 81 -1.27 18.44 7.99
CA ASN A 81 -1.42 19.78 7.43
C ASN A 81 -1.66 19.73 5.91
N ARG A 82 -0.92 18.89 5.17
CA ARG A 82 -1.10 18.72 3.73
C ARG A 82 -2.48 18.12 3.39
N ILE A 83 -2.94 17.12 4.16
CA ILE A 83 -4.30 16.57 4.03
C ILE A 83 -5.35 17.66 4.24
N ARG A 84 -5.22 18.46 5.31
CA ARG A 84 -6.15 19.56 5.60
C ARG A 84 -6.17 20.62 4.50
N ALA A 85 -5.01 20.92 3.93
CA ALA A 85 -4.83 21.93 2.88
C ALA A 85 -5.15 21.42 1.46
N THR A 86 -5.64 20.18 1.31
CA THR A 86 -5.94 19.60 0.00
C THR A 86 -7.04 20.41 -0.71
N TRP A 87 -6.78 20.82 -1.95
CA TRP A 87 -7.75 21.53 -2.82
C TRP A 87 -8.13 20.70 -4.06
N LEU A 88 -7.19 19.91 -4.58
CA LEU A 88 -7.34 19.06 -5.74
C LEU A 88 -7.03 17.60 -5.36
N ILE A 89 -7.69 16.68 -6.04
CA ILE A 89 -7.40 15.25 -5.96
C ILE A 89 -7.03 14.76 -7.36
N ALA A 90 -5.90 14.06 -7.44
CA ALA A 90 -5.48 13.32 -8.62
C ALA A 90 -5.70 11.83 -8.37
N GLN A 91 -6.78 11.28 -8.94
CA GLN A 91 -7.10 9.87 -8.83
C GLN A 91 -6.39 9.09 -9.94
N LEU A 92 -5.57 8.10 -9.57
CA LEU A 92 -4.84 7.23 -10.49
C LEU A 92 -5.56 5.89 -10.65
N THR A 93 -5.71 5.43 -11.88
CA THR A 93 -6.33 4.14 -12.20
C THR A 93 -5.56 3.45 -13.32
N PHE A 94 -5.28 2.15 -13.17
CA PHE A 94 -4.70 1.36 -14.26
C PHE A 94 -5.73 1.20 -15.40
N LYS A 95 -5.37 1.61 -16.61
CA LYS A 95 -6.07 1.23 -17.85
C LYS A 95 -5.49 -0.03 -18.46
N SER A 96 -4.18 -0.19 -18.35
CA SER A 96 -3.45 -1.41 -18.65
C SER A 96 -2.19 -1.48 -17.80
N HIS A 97 -1.64 -2.66 -17.60
CA HIS A 97 -0.40 -2.85 -16.85
C HIS A 97 0.48 -3.91 -17.52
N ASP A 98 1.78 -3.84 -17.25
CA ASP A 98 2.70 -4.92 -17.64
C ASP A 98 2.23 -6.25 -17.03
N PRO A 99 2.18 -7.36 -17.80
CA PRO A 99 1.83 -8.68 -17.29
C PRO A 99 2.71 -9.17 -16.12
N MET A 100 3.95 -8.68 -16.02
CA MET A 100 4.84 -8.97 -14.88
C MET A 100 4.42 -8.29 -13.58
N VAL A 101 3.49 -7.33 -13.63
CA VAL A 101 2.93 -6.57 -12.50
C VAL A 101 3.93 -5.67 -11.77
N TYR A 102 5.10 -6.15 -11.35
CA TYR A 102 6.06 -5.38 -10.56
C TYR A 102 6.50 -4.06 -11.22
N PRO A 103 6.84 -4.02 -12.54
CA PRO A 103 7.18 -2.76 -13.19
C PRO A 103 6.01 -1.76 -13.20
N ALA A 104 4.77 -2.25 -13.23
CA ALA A 104 3.57 -1.42 -13.22
C ALA A 104 3.32 -0.81 -11.83
N VAL A 105 3.54 -1.59 -10.77
CA VAL A 105 3.51 -1.11 -9.39
C VAL A 105 4.59 -0.05 -9.19
N ASP A 106 5.81 -0.33 -9.62
CA ASP A 106 6.92 0.59 -9.50
C ASP A 106 6.65 1.91 -10.23
N PHE A 107 6.10 1.83 -11.45
CA PHE A 107 5.70 3.01 -12.22
C PHE A 107 4.61 3.84 -11.52
N LEU A 108 3.58 3.20 -10.96
CA LEU A 108 2.53 3.88 -10.20
C LEU A 108 3.10 4.61 -8.98
N LEU A 109 3.93 3.92 -8.19
CA LEU A 109 4.52 4.48 -6.99
C LEU A 109 5.43 5.66 -7.33
N GLU A 110 6.32 5.52 -8.31
CA GLU A 110 7.20 6.61 -8.76
C GLU A 110 6.42 7.83 -9.24
N PHE A 111 5.40 7.61 -10.06
CA PHE A 111 4.56 8.69 -10.56
C PHE A 111 3.83 9.39 -9.41
N SER A 112 3.21 8.63 -8.50
CA SER A 112 2.49 9.19 -7.35
C SER A 112 3.40 9.96 -6.41
N THR A 113 4.59 9.44 -6.11
CA THR A 113 5.62 10.11 -5.31
C THR A 113 6.02 11.42 -5.95
N ARG A 114 6.32 11.42 -7.26
CA ARG A 114 6.77 12.62 -7.95
C ARG A 114 5.66 13.66 -8.05
N LEU A 115 4.42 13.23 -8.29
CA LEU A 115 3.28 14.14 -8.31
C LEU A 115 3.12 14.81 -6.95
N ALA A 116 3.11 14.02 -5.87
CA ALA A 116 2.99 14.54 -4.51
C ALA A 116 4.17 15.45 -4.12
N ASP A 117 5.39 15.14 -4.56
CA ASP A 117 6.58 15.98 -4.35
C ASP A 117 6.45 17.34 -5.07
N LEU A 118 5.97 17.34 -6.32
CA LEU A 118 5.82 18.56 -7.12
C LEU A 118 4.66 19.46 -6.67
N THR A 119 3.65 18.90 -6.00
CA THR A 119 2.44 19.62 -5.61
C THR A 119 2.32 19.84 -4.11
N ASP A 120 3.39 19.58 -3.34
CA ASP A 120 3.34 19.53 -1.87
C ASP A 120 2.19 18.66 -1.33
N GLY A 121 1.85 17.61 -2.08
CA GLY A 121 0.73 16.71 -1.81
C GLY A 121 1.08 15.56 -0.87
N VAL A 122 0.10 14.68 -0.71
CA VAL A 122 0.18 13.41 0.05
C VAL A 122 -0.30 12.30 -0.88
N VAL A 123 0.36 11.14 -0.82
CA VAL A 123 -0.10 9.93 -1.51
C VAL A 123 -1.09 9.21 -0.60
N ALA A 124 -2.32 9.09 -1.07
CA ALA A 124 -3.37 8.33 -0.41
C ALA A 124 -3.47 6.93 -1.03
N ASP A 125 -3.36 5.91 -0.18
CA ASP A 125 -3.53 4.50 -0.53
C ASP A 125 -4.73 3.95 0.26
N PRO A 126 -5.96 4.10 -0.26
CA PRO A 126 -7.18 3.81 0.48
C PRO A 126 -7.34 2.31 0.76
N ILE A 127 -6.81 1.45 -0.10
CA ILE A 127 -6.88 0.00 0.05
C ILE A 127 -6.01 -0.44 1.23
N SER A 128 -4.79 0.08 1.34
CA SER A 128 -3.94 -0.18 2.50
C SER A 128 -4.22 0.71 3.70
N ARG A 129 -5.18 1.65 3.56
CA ARG A 129 -5.53 2.68 4.55
C ARG A 129 -4.34 3.51 5.02
N ARG A 130 -3.48 3.92 4.08
CA ARG A 130 -2.28 4.73 4.37
C ARG A 130 -2.38 6.09 3.71
N TYR A 131 -1.85 7.08 4.41
CA TYR A 131 -1.47 8.36 3.84
C TYR A 131 0.04 8.49 4.01
N LEU A 132 0.73 8.90 2.95
CA LEU A 132 2.19 8.87 2.90
C LEU A 132 2.70 10.19 2.33
N LEU A 133 3.68 10.78 3.00
CA LEU A 133 4.53 11.81 2.40
C LEU A 133 5.36 11.19 1.28
N PRO A 134 5.82 11.97 0.28
CA PRO A 134 6.61 11.44 -0.83
C PRO A 134 7.78 10.55 -0.41
N PRO A 135 8.59 10.89 0.63
CA PRO A 135 9.70 10.04 1.07
C PRO A 135 9.28 8.72 1.74
N GLN A 136 8.00 8.58 2.12
CA GLN A 136 7.46 7.41 2.82
C GLN A 136 6.82 6.39 1.87
N VAL A 137 6.59 6.75 0.60
CA VAL A 137 5.94 5.87 -0.38
C VAL A 137 6.78 4.63 -0.69
N ARG A 138 8.11 4.77 -0.66
CA ARG A 138 9.04 3.67 -0.90
C ARG A 138 10.02 3.50 0.24
N GLN A 139 10.31 2.24 0.54
CA GLN A 139 11.38 1.89 1.46
C GLN A 139 12.75 2.26 0.88
N PRO A 140 13.63 2.91 1.67
CA PRO A 140 15.00 3.22 1.24
C PRO A 140 15.82 1.96 0.89
N ILE A 141 15.56 0.87 1.60
CA ILE A 141 16.18 -0.44 1.38
C ILE A 141 15.06 -1.45 1.21
N ARG A 142 14.93 -2.00 0.00
CA ARG A 142 13.93 -3.03 -0.31
C ARG A 142 14.38 -4.41 0.16
N ALA A 143 13.42 -5.24 0.56
CA ALA A 143 13.62 -6.64 0.87
C ALA A 143 13.91 -7.48 -0.39
N ASP A 144 13.31 -7.11 -1.52
CA ASP A 144 13.58 -7.66 -2.85
C ASP A 144 13.61 -6.52 -3.89
N GLU A 145 14.46 -6.65 -4.91
CA GLU A 145 14.62 -5.61 -5.94
C GLU A 145 13.35 -5.37 -6.76
N LYS A 146 12.48 -6.39 -6.90
CA LYS A 146 11.28 -6.35 -7.73
C LYS A 146 10.10 -5.73 -7.01
N ILE A 147 9.89 -6.12 -5.75
CA ILE A 147 8.75 -5.65 -4.95
C ILE A 147 9.06 -5.74 -3.46
N ASP A 148 8.58 -4.75 -2.70
CA ASP A 148 8.60 -4.79 -1.25
C ASP A 148 7.17 -4.68 -0.73
N ALA A 149 6.74 -5.65 0.09
CA ALA A 149 5.41 -5.63 0.69
C ALA A 149 5.15 -4.34 1.49
N ARG A 150 6.18 -3.75 2.11
CA ARG A 150 6.05 -2.51 2.88
C ARG A 150 5.69 -1.31 2.00
N ASP A 151 5.98 -1.35 0.71
CA ASP A 151 5.62 -0.28 -0.23
C ASP A 151 4.11 -0.31 -0.55
N VAL A 152 3.45 -1.48 -0.45
CA VAL A 152 2.09 -1.69 -0.98
C VAL A 152 1.09 -2.28 0.01
N VAL A 153 1.53 -2.69 1.20
CA VAL A 153 0.70 -3.24 2.28
C VAL A 153 0.82 -2.38 3.53
N GLY A 154 -0.30 -2.12 4.18
CA GLY A 154 -0.38 -1.55 5.53
C GLY A 154 -0.70 -2.64 6.54
N ILE A 155 -0.20 -2.48 7.77
CA ILE A 155 -0.62 -3.30 8.90
C ILE A 155 -1.48 -2.42 9.82
N SER A 156 -2.59 -2.97 10.30
CA SER A 156 -3.46 -2.31 11.25
C SER A 156 -3.84 -3.27 12.36
N HIS A 157 -4.22 -2.72 13.50
CA HIS A 157 -4.56 -3.51 14.67
C HIS A 157 -5.80 -2.96 15.38
N ARG A 158 -6.46 -3.83 16.14
CA ARG A 158 -7.58 -3.51 17.01
C ARG A 158 -7.39 -4.21 18.35
N ALA A 159 -7.62 -3.48 19.43
CA ALA A 159 -7.73 -4.11 20.74
C ALA A 159 -9.06 -4.89 20.83
N LYS A 160 -8.97 -6.15 21.26
CA LYS A 160 -10.11 -7.02 21.57
C LYS A 160 -9.99 -7.54 23.02
N PRO A 161 -11.06 -8.09 23.61
CA PRO A 161 -11.02 -8.62 24.98
C PRO A 161 -9.98 -9.73 25.21
N ASP A 162 -9.65 -10.49 24.17
CA ASP A 162 -8.72 -11.61 24.15
C ASP A 162 -7.29 -11.24 23.71
N GLY A 163 -7.02 -9.96 23.45
CA GLY A 163 -5.71 -9.45 23.06
C GLY A 163 -5.80 -8.49 21.86
N ILE A 164 -4.67 -8.26 21.22
CA ILE A 164 -4.59 -7.44 20.01
C ILE A 164 -4.84 -8.34 18.80
N HIS A 165 -5.76 -7.90 17.94
CA HIS A 165 -5.99 -8.45 16.62
C HIS A 165 -5.23 -7.61 15.60
N LEU A 166 -4.30 -8.24 14.90
CA LEU A 166 -3.41 -7.65 13.91
C LEU A 166 -3.79 -8.16 12.52
N PHE A 167 -3.77 -7.30 11.51
CA PHE A 167 -4.14 -7.71 10.15
C PHE A 167 -3.51 -6.84 9.06
N THR A 168 -3.39 -7.42 7.87
CA THR A 168 -2.87 -6.75 6.67
C THR A 168 -3.98 -6.05 5.89
N LEU A 169 -3.60 -5.01 5.15
CA LEU A 169 -4.44 -4.30 4.20
C LEU A 169 -3.60 -3.93 2.97
N GLY A 170 -3.93 -4.46 1.80
CA GLY A 170 -3.19 -4.18 0.57
C GLY A 170 -3.10 -5.33 -0.41
N MET A 171 -3.20 -6.57 0.08
CA MET A 171 -3.08 -7.77 -0.74
C MET A 171 -4.21 -7.87 -1.76
N GLN A 172 -5.39 -7.30 -1.46
CA GLN A 172 -6.50 -7.25 -2.42
C GLN A 172 -6.16 -6.52 -3.73
N LYS A 173 -5.16 -5.62 -3.76
CA LYS A 173 -4.67 -4.99 -5.01
C LYS A 173 -4.15 -6.02 -6.01
N PHE A 174 -3.72 -7.18 -5.50
CA PHE A 174 -3.13 -8.28 -6.27
C PHE A 174 -4.08 -9.48 -6.37
N ALA A 175 -5.36 -9.31 -5.99
CA ALA A 175 -6.34 -10.38 -5.88
C ALA A 175 -5.85 -11.55 -4.99
N MET A 176 -5.14 -11.21 -3.91
CA MET A 176 -4.65 -12.15 -2.91
C MET A 176 -5.38 -11.94 -1.58
N PRO A 177 -5.54 -12.99 -0.76
CA PRO A 177 -6.10 -12.87 0.58
C PRO A 177 -5.26 -11.96 1.50
N GLU A 178 -5.93 -11.26 2.41
CA GLU A 178 -5.27 -10.60 3.54
C GLU A 178 -4.90 -11.64 4.62
N PHE A 179 -4.01 -11.29 5.54
CA PHE A 179 -3.65 -12.12 6.69
C PHE A 179 -4.07 -11.46 8.00
N GLU A 180 -4.52 -12.27 8.97
CA GLU A 180 -4.83 -11.83 10.32
C GLU A 180 -4.26 -12.75 11.39
N LEU A 181 -3.96 -12.16 12.55
CA LEU A 181 -3.43 -12.84 13.73
C LEU A 181 -4.07 -12.25 14.98
N SER A 182 -4.67 -13.11 15.80
CA SER A 182 -5.41 -12.71 17.01
C SER A 182 -4.67 -13.13 18.29
N GLY A 183 -5.07 -12.56 19.43
CA GLY A 183 -4.58 -12.96 20.75
C GLY A 183 -3.14 -12.50 21.06
N LEU A 184 -2.71 -11.37 20.49
CA LEU A 184 -1.37 -10.83 20.73
C LEU A 184 -1.33 -9.92 21.97
N GLU A 185 -0.23 -9.99 22.71
CA GLU A 185 0.13 -8.96 23.68
C GLU A 185 0.80 -7.77 22.97
N ILE A 186 0.74 -6.58 23.57
CA ILE A 186 1.35 -5.36 23.02
C ILE A 186 2.87 -5.50 22.80
N THR A 187 3.52 -6.32 23.63
CA THR A 187 4.95 -6.64 23.56
C THR A 187 5.31 -7.48 22.33
N ASP A 188 4.36 -8.21 21.76
CA ASP A 188 4.55 -9.07 20.59
C ASP A 188 4.11 -8.41 19.27
N LEU A 189 3.55 -7.19 19.32
CA LEU A 189 2.99 -6.48 18.16
C LEU A 189 3.98 -6.36 17.00
N GLY A 190 5.19 -5.85 17.27
CA GLY A 190 6.21 -5.67 16.23
C GLY A 190 6.69 -6.99 15.60
N LEU A 191 6.65 -8.10 16.33
CA LEU A 191 6.95 -9.42 15.77
C LEU A 191 5.80 -9.93 14.90
N GLY A 192 4.56 -9.71 15.33
CA GLY A 192 3.38 -10.01 14.52
C GLY A 192 3.40 -9.24 13.20
N GLU A 193 3.71 -7.94 13.23
CA GLU A 193 3.81 -7.10 12.02
C GLU A 193 4.86 -7.63 11.06
N ALA A 194 6.04 -7.96 11.57
CA ALA A 194 7.13 -8.52 10.79
C ALA A 194 6.75 -9.88 10.16
N LEU A 195 6.08 -10.76 10.90
CA LEU A 195 5.62 -12.04 10.38
C LEU A 195 4.60 -11.84 9.25
N LEU A 196 3.55 -11.04 9.48
CA LEU A 196 2.51 -10.80 8.47
C LEU A 196 3.10 -10.16 7.20
N LEU A 197 3.98 -9.16 7.33
CA LEU A 197 4.68 -8.57 6.19
C LEU A 197 5.56 -9.59 5.45
N SER A 198 6.19 -10.52 6.16
CA SER A 198 6.99 -11.58 5.52
C SER A 198 6.14 -12.54 4.69
N LEU A 199 4.89 -12.82 5.13
CA LEU A 199 3.94 -13.63 4.37
C LEU A 199 3.41 -12.90 3.14
N CYS A 200 3.11 -11.60 3.27
CA CYS A 200 2.79 -10.74 2.15
C CYS A 200 3.92 -10.71 1.12
N GLN A 201 5.17 -10.49 1.57
CA GLN A 201 6.35 -10.51 0.69
C GLN A 201 6.47 -11.84 -0.04
N THR A 202 6.35 -12.94 0.68
CA THR A 202 6.44 -14.30 0.10
C THR A 202 5.35 -14.55 -0.94
N SER A 203 4.13 -14.11 -0.67
CA SER A 203 2.98 -14.19 -1.59
C SER A 203 3.19 -13.33 -2.84
N LEU A 204 3.66 -12.09 -2.67
CA LEU A 204 3.98 -11.19 -3.77
C LEU A 204 5.11 -11.75 -4.65
N MET A 205 6.03 -12.52 -4.07
CA MET A 205 7.09 -13.21 -4.83
C MET A 205 6.61 -14.52 -5.49
N GLY A 206 5.31 -14.80 -5.47
CA GLY A 206 4.68 -15.92 -6.18
C GLY A 206 4.52 -17.20 -5.37
N ARG A 207 4.92 -17.22 -4.09
CA ARG A 207 4.67 -18.35 -3.19
C ARG A 207 3.39 -18.11 -2.41
N LYS A 208 2.27 -18.54 -3.00
CA LYS A 208 0.94 -18.41 -2.39
C LYS A 208 0.85 -19.27 -1.13
N SER A 209 0.13 -18.75 -0.14
CA SER A 209 -0.33 -19.52 1.02
C SER A 209 -1.67 -20.16 0.72
N ASP A 210 -1.87 -21.36 1.24
CA ASP A 210 -3.13 -22.10 1.21
C ASP A 210 -3.56 -22.50 2.64
N SER A 211 -4.86 -22.77 2.80
CA SER A 211 -5.39 -23.30 4.06
C SER A 211 -4.78 -24.67 4.36
N GLY A 212 -4.21 -24.83 5.55
CA GLY A 212 -3.45 -26.01 6.00
C GLY A 212 -1.94 -25.83 5.94
N ASP A 213 -1.43 -24.77 5.30
CA ASP A 213 -0.01 -24.44 5.33
C ASP A 213 0.47 -24.12 6.74
N ARG A 214 1.77 -24.31 6.97
CA ARG A 214 2.41 -24.04 8.26
C ARG A 214 3.56 -23.06 8.10
N VAL A 215 3.60 -22.06 8.99
CA VAL A 215 4.60 -20.99 8.97
C VAL A 215 5.12 -20.70 10.37
N GLY A 216 6.43 -20.53 10.52
CA GLY A 216 7.06 -20.26 11.82
C GLY A 216 8.25 -21.18 12.11
N ALA A 217 8.64 -21.27 13.38
CA ALA A 217 9.73 -22.14 13.82
C ALA A 217 9.23 -23.58 14.04
N ALA A 218 10.14 -24.55 13.88
CA ALA A 218 9.84 -25.97 14.07
C ALA A 218 9.24 -26.25 15.47
N GLY A 219 8.06 -26.87 15.52
CA GLY A 219 7.32 -27.16 16.75
C GLY A 219 6.54 -25.98 17.34
N PHE A 220 6.59 -24.81 16.67
CA PHE A 220 5.90 -23.57 17.03
C PHE A 220 5.23 -22.93 15.79
N GLU A 221 4.90 -23.74 14.80
CA GLU A 221 4.33 -23.28 13.55
C GLU A 221 2.89 -22.81 13.73
N PHE A 222 2.55 -21.65 13.19
CA PHE A 222 1.17 -21.27 12.93
C PHE A 222 0.61 -22.12 11.80
N GLU A 223 -0.61 -22.61 11.97
CA GLU A 223 -1.40 -23.16 10.88
C GLU A 223 -2.21 -22.03 10.21
N ILE A 224 -2.14 -21.95 8.88
CA ILE A 224 -2.94 -21.02 8.10
C ILE A 224 -4.32 -21.64 7.85
N ARG A 225 -5.39 -20.90 8.16
CA ARG A 225 -6.78 -21.32 7.91
C ARG A 225 -7.56 -20.20 7.22
N GLU A 226 -8.71 -20.54 6.65
CA GLU A 226 -9.69 -19.52 6.24
C GLU A 226 -10.12 -18.70 7.46
N GLY A 227 -9.95 -17.39 7.37
CA GLY A 227 -10.29 -16.42 8.41
C GLY A 227 -11.43 -15.49 7.97
N GLY A 228 -11.41 -14.25 8.46
CA GLY A 228 -12.34 -13.22 8.00
C GLY A 228 -13.69 -13.23 8.73
N PHE A 229 -13.73 -13.80 9.94
CA PHE A 229 -14.99 -13.97 10.68
C PHE A 229 -15.58 -12.65 11.22
N ASP A 230 -14.77 -11.59 11.35
CA ASP A 230 -15.25 -10.22 11.59
C ASP A 230 -15.82 -9.63 10.30
N ARG A 231 -17.11 -9.87 10.05
CA ARG A 231 -17.80 -9.36 8.85
C ARG A 231 -17.79 -7.83 8.74
N GLY A 232 -17.73 -7.10 9.86
CA GLY A 232 -17.63 -5.65 9.82
C GLY A 232 -16.29 -5.14 9.25
N LEU A 233 -15.26 -5.98 9.27
CA LEU A 233 -13.95 -5.70 8.70
C LEU A 233 -13.76 -6.34 7.33
N TRP A 234 -14.29 -7.55 7.12
CA TRP A 234 -13.86 -8.45 6.05
C TRP A 234 -14.95 -8.83 5.03
N GLU A 235 -16.14 -8.24 5.10
CA GLU A 235 -17.19 -8.55 4.14
C GLU A 235 -16.70 -8.38 2.68
N GLY A 236 -16.73 -9.48 1.92
CA GLY A 236 -16.28 -9.52 0.52
C GLY A 236 -14.76 -9.61 0.32
N ILE A 237 -13.96 -9.69 1.39
CA ILE A 237 -12.50 -9.75 1.35
C ILE A 237 -12.06 -11.14 1.82
N PRO A 238 -11.32 -11.93 1.00
CA PRO A 238 -10.76 -13.19 1.46
C PRO A 238 -9.63 -12.94 2.46
N VAL A 239 -9.62 -13.71 3.55
CA VAL A 239 -8.65 -13.56 4.64
C VAL A 239 -8.16 -14.93 5.08
N PHE A 240 -6.87 -15.01 5.39
CA PHE A 240 -6.26 -16.12 6.09
C PHE A 240 -5.98 -15.74 7.55
N GLU A 241 -6.40 -16.59 8.47
CA GLU A 241 -6.08 -16.49 9.90
C GLU A 241 -4.89 -17.39 10.24
N LEU A 242 -3.95 -16.86 11.01
CA LEU A 242 -2.83 -17.61 11.58
C LEU A 242 -3.22 -18.14 12.96
N LEU A 243 -3.33 -19.46 13.09
CA LEU A 243 -3.68 -20.12 14.34
C LEU A 243 -2.45 -20.75 14.98
N PRO A 244 -2.10 -20.40 16.24
CA PRO A 244 -1.04 -21.11 16.95
C PRO A 244 -1.47 -22.55 17.26
N PRO A 245 -0.51 -23.47 17.50
CA PRO A 245 -0.83 -24.81 17.99
C PRO A 245 -1.63 -24.76 19.30
N PRO A 246 -2.52 -25.72 19.59
CA PRO A 246 -3.39 -25.67 20.78
C PRO A 246 -2.67 -25.58 22.12
N THR A 247 -1.38 -25.96 22.17
CA THR A 247 -0.55 -25.96 23.38
C THR A 247 0.34 -24.72 23.50
N LYS A 248 0.20 -23.75 22.60
CA LYS A 248 1.06 -22.56 22.49
C LYS A 248 0.24 -21.28 22.32
N THR A 249 0.82 -20.17 22.74
CA THR A 249 0.27 -18.83 22.43
C THR A 249 0.88 -18.26 21.15
N ALA A 250 0.19 -17.31 20.52
CA ALA A 250 0.72 -16.60 19.36
C ALA A 250 2.06 -15.92 19.67
N GLY A 251 2.19 -15.31 20.86
CA GLY A 251 3.44 -14.71 21.32
C GLY A 251 4.60 -15.70 21.45
N GLU A 252 4.36 -16.91 21.98
CA GLU A 252 5.38 -17.96 22.04
C GLU A 252 5.87 -18.37 20.64
N CYS A 253 4.94 -18.53 19.70
CA CYS A 253 5.25 -18.86 18.31
C CYS A 253 6.07 -17.76 17.62
N LEU A 254 5.69 -16.49 17.81
CA LEU A 254 6.42 -15.33 17.26
C LEU A 254 7.85 -15.23 17.80
N ARG A 255 8.04 -15.41 19.11
CA ARG A 255 9.38 -15.38 19.72
C ARG A 255 10.24 -16.55 19.26
N ALA A 256 9.66 -17.74 19.12
CA ALA A 256 10.36 -18.91 18.57
C ALA A 256 10.78 -18.66 17.11
N TRP A 257 9.90 -18.08 16.29
CA TRP A 257 10.21 -17.69 14.92
C TRP A 257 11.36 -16.67 14.85
N GLN A 258 11.33 -15.62 15.67
CA GLN A 258 12.43 -14.66 15.74
C GLN A 258 13.76 -15.32 16.14
N ALA A 259 13.72 -16.24 17.12
CA ALA A 259 14.92 -16.97 17.54
C ALA A 259 15.48 -17.87 16.42
N ALA A 260 14.61 -18.53 15.65
CA ALA A 260 15.02 -19.34 14.51
C ALA A 260 15.71 -18.50 13.41
N LEU A 261 15.22 -17.29 13.14
CA LEU A 261 15.83 -16.38 12.16
C LEU A 261 17.23 -15.92 12.55
N LYS A 262 17.53 -15.79 13.85
CA LYS A 262 18.87 -15.41 14.33
C LYS A 262 19.89 -16.54 14.19
N ASN A 263 19.43 -17.78 14.04
CA ASN A 263 20.25 -18.98 13.97
C ASN A 263 20.36 -19.55 12.53
N ALA A 264 19.71 -18.91 11.57
CA ALA A 264 19.73 -19.25 10.14
C ALA A 264 20.82 -18.44 9.42
#